data_AF-A0A1H3PAJ9-F1
#
_entry.id   AF-A0A1H3PAJ9-F1
#
_cell.length_a   1.000
_cell.length_b   1.000
_cell.length_c   1.000
_cell.angle_alpha   90.00
_cell.angle_beta   90.00
_cell.angle_gamma   90.00
#
_symmetry.space_group_name_H-M   'P 1'
#
loop_
_entity.id
_entity.type
_entity.pdbx_description
1 polymer ?
#
loop_
_entity_poly.entity_id
_entity_poly.type
_entity_poly.pdbx_seq_one_letter_code
_entity_poly.pdbx_strand_id
1 'polypeptide(L)'
;MGTIYGSDAFRRHAQWQIDCADVFLAVHAEAGLSLCRCGRLHPCDERLYWLRMREHYARLLDEAVQQGSAATGQPEPDRQPPSQPS
;
A
#
# COMPACT_ATOMS: atom_id res chain seq x y z
N MET A 1 19.77 -4.11 8.98
CA MET A 1 18.73 -4.89 8.30
C MET A 1 17.77 -3.91 7.67
N GLY A 2 17.97 -3.55 6.39
CA GLY A 2 17.22 -2.48 5.73
C GLY A 2 15.78 -2.90 5.43
N THR A 3 14.82 -2.10 5.89
CA THR A 3 13.39 -2.25 5.62
C THR A 3 13.13 -2.02 4.13
N ILE A 4 13.02 -3.12 3.38
CA ILE A 4 12.79 -3.13 1.92
C ILE A 4 11.52 -2.36 1.52
N TYR A 5 10.56 -2.26 2.46
CA TYR A 5 9.28 -1.55 2.33
C TYR A 5 9.42 -0.03 2.14
N GLY A 6 10.54 0.60 2.52
CA GLY A 6 10.73 2.05 2.38
C GLY A 6 11.26 2.51 1.02
N SER A 7 11.61 1.59 0.11
CA SER A 7 12.28 1.93 -1.15
C SER A 7 11.30 2.40 -2.24
N ASP A 8 11.72 3.35 -3.09
CA ASP A 8 10.94 3.78 -4.25
C ASP A 8 10.65 2.63 -5.24
N ALA A 9 11.53 1.62 -5.29
CA ALA A 9 11.30 0.42 -6.08
C ALA A 9 10.09 -0.37 -5.55
N PHE A 10 9.98 -0.53 -4.23
CA PHE A 10 8.82 -1.16 -3.60
C PHE A 10 7.54 -0.37 -3.86
N ARG A 11 7.57 0.96 -3.66
CA ARG A 11 6.40 1.82 -3.87
C ARG A 11 5.88 1.74 -5.31
N ARG A 12 6.78 1.82 -6.30
CA ARG A 12 6.40 1.67 -7.73
C ARG A 12 5.84 0.29 -8.03
N HIS A 13 6.43 -0.77 -7.48
CA HIS A 13 5.91 -2.12 -7.67
C HIS A 13 4.52 -2.28 -7.07
N ALA A 14 4.31 -1.85 -5.82
CA ALA A 14 3.02 -1.95 -5.15
C ALA A 14 1.94 -1.13 -5.88
N GLN A 15 2.28 0.07 -6.37
CA GLN A 15 1.35 0.86 -7.19
C GLN A 15 0.98 0.12 -8.49
N TRP A 16 1.97 -0.43 -9.20
CA TRP A 16 1.71 -1.20 -10.41
C TRP A 16 0.79 -2.41 -10.17
N GLN A 17 0.96 -3.10 -9.03
CA GLN A 17 0.07 -4.21 -8.65
C GLN A 17 -1.37 -3.74 -8.42
N ILE A 18 -1.57 -2.59 -7.76
CA ILE A 18 -2.90 -1.99 -7.58
C ILE A 18 -3.52 -1.63 -8.93
N ASP A 19 -2.75 -0.99 -9.82
CA ASP A 19 -3.24 -0.59 -11.15
C ASP A 19 -3.65 -1.83 -11.97
N CYS A 20 -2.85 -2.89 -11.94
CA CYS A 20 -3.21 -4.16 -12.56
C CYS A 20 -4.49 -4.74 -11.96
N ALA A 21 -4.61 -4.74 -10.64
CA ALA A 21 -5.81 -5.21 -9.96
C ALA A 21 -7.06 -4.46 -10.43
N ASP A 22 -6.98 -3.13 -10.55
CA ASP A 22 -8.10 -2.29 -10.99
C ASP A 22 -8.52 -2.61 -12.42
N VAL A 23 -7.57 -2.85 -13.33
CA VAL A 23 -7.86 -3.31 -14.69
C VAL A 23 -8.61 -4.66 -14.68
N PHE A 24 -8.14 -5.64 -13.91
CA PHE A 24 -8.82 -6.94 -13.81
C PHE A 24 -10.20 -6.82 -13.15
N LEU A 25 -10.34 -6.01 -12.10
CA LEU A 25 -11.62 -5.79 -11.43
C LEU A 25 -12.66 -5.14 -12.35
N ALA A 26 -12.25 -4.27 -13.27
CA ALA A 26 -13.11 -3.69 -14.30
C ALA A 26 -13.62 -4.75 -15.30
N VAL A 27 -12.76 -5.71 -15.67
CA VAL A 27 -13.16 -6.86 -16.50
C VAL A 27 -14.14 -7.76 -15.75
N HIS A 28 -14.00 -7.89 -14.43
CA HIS A 28 -14.84 -8.72 -13.58
C HIS A 28 -16.02 -7.97 -12.92
N ALA A 29 -16.56 -6.94 -13.56
CA ALA A 29 -17.77 -6.26 -13.10
C ALA A 29 -19.01 -7.18 -13.15
N GLU A 30 -20.04 -6.85 -12.38
CA GLU A 30 -21.34 -7.50 -12.49
C GLU A 30 -21.98 -7.15 -13.85
N ALA A 31 -22.46 -8.18 -14.56
CA ALA A 31 -23.09 -8.07 -15.88
C ALA A 31 -24.63 -8.21 -15.81
N GLY A 32 -25.19 -8.31 -14.59
CA GLY A 32 -26.61 -8.58 -14.32
C GLY A 32 -26.87 -10.05 -13.99
N LEU A 33 -28.07 -10.33 -13.46
CA LEU A 33 -28.50 -11.67 -13.02
C LEU A 33 -27.52 -12.33 -12.02
N SER A 34 -26.86 -11.53 -11.19
CA SER A 34 -25.81 -12.00 -10.27
C SER A 34 -24.66 -12.72 -10.99
N LEU A 35 -24.42 -12.42 -12.27
CA LEU A 35 -23.32 -12.95 -13.05
C LEU A 35 -22.21 -11.92 -13.20
N CYS A 36 -20.99 -12.40 -13.09
CA CYS A 36 -19.80 -11.66 -13.48
C CYS A 36 -19.64 -11.72 -15.00
N ARG A 37 -19.01 -10.71 -15.60
CA ARG A 37 -18.65 -10.70 -17.03
C ARG A 37 -17.81 -11.89 -17.49
N CYS A 38 -17.14 -12.60 -16.59
CA CYS A 38 -16.45 -13.85 -16.89
C CYS A 38 -17.38 -15.08 -16.99
N GLY A 39 -18.71 -14.90 -16.86
CA GLY A 39 -19.72 -15.94 -16.98
C GLY A 39 -19.99 -16.75 -15.71
N ARG A 40 -19.29 -16.47 -14.60
CA ARG A 40 -19.50 -17.11 -13.29
C ARG A 40 -20.42 -16.28 -12.41
N LEU A 41 -20.96 -16.87 -11.34
CA LEU A 41 -21.69 -16.11 -10.32
C LEU A 41 -20.80 -15.00 -9.72
N HIS A 42 -21.40 -13.84 -9.47
CA HIS A 42 -20.75 -12.68 -8.89
C HIS A 42 -20.94 -12.66 -7.36
N PRO A 43 -19.88 -12.38 -6.57
CA PRO A 43 -18.50 -12.21 -7.00
C PRO A 43 -17.86 -13.56 -7.37
N CYS A 44 -17.11 -13.60 -8.47
CA CYS A 44 -16.36 -14.79 -8.85
C CYS A 44 -15.03 -14.87 -8.09
N ASP A 45 -14.45 -16.06 -7.98
CA ASP A 45 -13.18 -16.31 -7.27
C ASP A 45 -12.05 -15.39 -7.74
N GLU A 46 -12.00 -15.13 -9.04
CA GLU A 46 -11.00 -14.27 -9.66
C GLU A 46 -11.17 -12.81 -9.21
N ARG A 47 -12.41 -12.30 -9.16
CA ARG A 47 -12.69 -10.98 -8.57
C ARG A 47 -12.25 -10.92 -7.12
N LEU A 48 -12.56 -11.94 -6.32
CA LEU A 48 -12.19 -12.00 -4.91
C LEU A 48 -10.67 -12.02 -4.74
N TYR A 49 -9.95 -12.73 -5.60
CA TYR A 49 -8.49 -12.72 -5.64
C TYR A 49 -7.95 -11.31 -5.89
N TRP A 50 -8.40 -10.63 -6.95
CA TRP A 50 -7.92 -9.30 -7.30
C TRP A 50 -8.29 -8.24 -6.24
N LEU A 51 -9.46 -8.36 -5.59
CA LEU A 51 -9.83 -7.51 -4.45
C LEU A 51 -8.84 -7.66 -3.27
N ARG A 52 -8.54 -8.91 -2.88
CA ARG A 52 -7.58 -9.19 -1.79
C ARG A 52 -6.18 -8.70 -2.12
N MET A 53 -5.74 -8.88 -3.37
CA MET A 53 -4.42 -8.44 -3.82
C MET A 53 -4.32 -6.92 -3.79
N ARG A 54 -5.33 -6.21 -4.31
CA ARG A 54 -5.42 -4.74 -4.26
C ARG A 54 -5.34 -4.22 -2.82
N GLU A 55 -6.14 -4.79 -1.93
CA GLU A 55 -6.16 -4.40 -0.51
C GLU A 55 -4.81 -4.67 0.18
N HIS A 56 -4.15 -5.78 -0.15
CA HIS A 56 -2.85 -6.12 0.39
C HIS A 56 -1.79 -5.04 0.04
N TYR A 57 -1.65 -4.69 -1.24
CA TYR A 57 -0.65 -3.69 -1.65
C TYR A 57 -1.01 -2.27 -1.23
N ALA A 58 -2.31 -1.93 -1.15
CA ALA A 58 -2.75 -0.65 -0.61
C ALA A 58 -2.29 -0.49 0.84
N ARG A 59 -2.51 -1.51 1.69
CA ARG A 59 -2.02 -1.50 3.08
C ARG A 59 -0.51 -1.37 3.16
N LEU A 60 0.24 -2.10 2.33
CA LEU A 60 1.70 -2.01 2.34
C LEU A 60 2.21 -0.63 1.91
N LEU A 61 1.53 0.05 0.98
CA LEU A 61 1.85 1.43 0.62
C LEU A 61 1.58 2.39 1.78
N ASP A 62 0.43 2.27 2.44
CA ASP A 62 0.09 3.09 3.60
C ASP A 62 1.11 2.91 4.74
N GLU A 63 1.51 1.66 5.03
CA GLU A 63 2.55 1.34 5.99
C GLU A 63 3.91 1.94 5.60
N ALA A 64 4.29 1.84 4.32
CA ALA A 64 5.53 2.42 3.81
C ALA A 64 5.56 3.96 3.87
N VAL A 65 4.40 4.61 3.75
CA VAL A 65 4.26 6.06 3.94
C VAL A 65 4.41 6.42 5.42
N GLN A 66 3.76 5.69 6.32
CA GLN A 66 3.86 5.91 7.76
C GLN A 66 5.28 5.73 8.28
N GLN A 67 6.00 4.72 7.81
CA GLN A 67 7.41 4.47 8.18
C GLN A 67 8.36 5.57 7.65
N GLY A 68 8.09 6.10 6.45
CA GLY A 68 8.84 7.24 5.91
C GLY A 68 8.59 8.54 6.68
N SER A 69 7.36 8.75 7.15
CA SER A 69 6.98 9.92 7.96
C SER A 69 7.51 9.85 9.40
N ALA A 70 7.55 8.66 10.00
CA ALA A 70 8.10 8.43 11.34
C ALA A 70 9.62 8.68 11.42
N ALA A 71 10.34 8.59 10.30
CA ALA A 71 11.77 8.89 10.23
C ALA A 71 12.11 10.39 10.29
N THR A 72 11.14 11.28 10.08
CA THR A 72 11.35 12.75 10.10
C THR A 72 11.12 13.37 11.49
N GLY A 73 10.70 12.58 12.48
CA GLY A 73 10.70 12.98 13.88
C GLY A 73 12.08 12.77 14.51
N GLN A 74 13.06 13.60 14.17
CA GLN A 74 14.27 13.69 15.00
C GLN A 74 13.85 14.15 16.41
N PRO A 75 14.21 13.46 17.50
CA PRO A 75 14.26 14.12 18.79
C PRO A 75 15.33 15.19 18.67
N GLU A 76 14.94 16.45 18.91
CA GLU A 76 15.90 17.56 19.03
C GLU A 76 16.95 17.14 20.07
N PRO A 77 18.25 17.13 19.75
CA PRO A 77 19.26 16.90 20.76
C PRO A 77 19.24 18.09 21.71
N ASP A 78 18.99 17.80 22.99
CA ASP A 78 19.14 18.69 24.13
C ASP A 78 20.33 19.65 23.92
N ARG A 79 20.04 20.90 23.56
CA ARG A 79 21.01 21.99 23.57
C ARG A 79 21.21 22.41 25.03
N GLN A 80 22.00 21.61 25.75
CA GLN A 80 22.51 22.00 27.06
C GLN A 80 23.37 23.26 26.89
N PRO A 81 23.04 24.41 27.51
CA PRO A 81 23.91 25.58 27.47
C PRO A 81 25.19 25.29 28.26
N PRO A 82 26.38 25.75 27.79
CA PRO A 82 27.61 25.51 28.52
C PRO A 82 27.57 26.27 29.85
N SER A 83 27.75 25.53 30.95
CA SER A 83 28.03 26.10 32.26
C SER A 83 29.29 26.96 32.16
N GLN A 84 29.16 28.28 32.37
CA GLN A 84 30.31 29.17 32.55
C GLN A 84 30.77 29.09 34.00
N PRO A 85 32.08 28.95 34.27
CA PRO A 85 32.64 29.20 35.61
C PRO A 85 33.15 30.65 35.68
N SER A 86 32.72 31.41 36.69
CA SER A 86 33.49 32.43 37.43
C SER A 86 32.65 33.02 38.56
#